data_AF-A0A9E3YZC1-F1
#
_entry.id   AF-A0A9E3YZC1-F1
#
_cell.length_a   1.000
_cell.length_b   1.000
_cell.length_c   1.000
_cell.angle_alpha   90.00
_cell.angle_beta   90.00
_cell.angle_gamma   90.00
#
_symmetry.space_group_name_H-M   'P 1'
#
loop_
_entity.id
_entity.type
_entity.pdbx_description
1 polymer ?
#
loop_
_entity_poly.entity_id
_entity_poly.type
_entity_poly.pdbx_seq_one_letter_code
_entity_poly.pdbx_strand_id
1 'polypeptide(L)'
;MQISKRQWVIAILLALYLYFLLPVTAEMFYELYHLTGVDAIYWGYSGFKAAGYYLGVYEHRLLVCLSVAAAILIIPSFFKLFRRS
;
A
#
# COMPACT_ATOMS: atom_id res chain seq x y z
N MET A 1 0.08 -3.75 -25.12
CA MET A 1 0.39 -3.14 -23.82
C MET A 1 1.74 -3.64 -23.35
N GLN A 2 2.81 -2.82 -23.39
CA GLN A 2 4.08 -3.19 -22.76
C GLN A 2 4.11 -2.60 -21.35
N ILE A 3 3.98 -3.47 -20.35
CA ILE A 3 4.20 -3.12 -18.95
C ILE A 3 5.70 -2.99 -18.73
N SER A 4 6.15 -1.87 -18.20
CA SER A 4 7.58 -1.66 -17.95
C SER A 4 8.08 -2.47 -16.76
N LYS A 5 9.37 -2.84 -16.77
CA LYS A 5 10.03 -3.49 -15.62
C LYS A 5 9.85 -2.70 -14.32
N ARG A 6 9.89 -1.36 -14.41
CA ARG A 6 9.66 -0.46 -13.25
C ARG A 6 8.26 -0.63 -12.65
N GLN A 7 7.22 -0.76 -13.47
CA GLN A 7 5.86 -0.97 -12.99
C GLN A 7 5.72 -2.30 -12.26
N TRP A 8 6.34 -3.36 -12.78
CA TRP A 8 6.40 -4.66 -12.09
C TRP A 8 7.07 -4.55 -10.74
N VAL A 9 8.24 -3.90 -10.65
CA VAL A 9 8.95 -3.70 -9.38
C VAL A 9 8.07 -2.94 -8.39
N ILE A 10 7.42 -1.84 -8.80
CA ILE A 10 6.53 -1.07 -7.91
C ILE A 10 5.35 -1.92 -7.44
N ALA A 11 4.71 -2.68 -8.33
CA ALA A 11 3.57 -3.52 -7.99
C ALA A 11 3.94 -4.61 -6.99
N ILE A 12 5.09 -5.28 -7.19
CA ILE A 12 5.61 -6.32 -6.30
C ILE A 12 5.96 -5.72 -4.94
N LEU A 13 6.71 -4.61 -4.92
CA LEU A 13 7.10 -3.94 -3.67
C LEU A 13 5.88 -3.48 -2.88
N LEU A 14 4.87 -2.92 -3.54
CA LEU A 14 3.65 -2.50 -2.85
C LEU A 14 2.87 -3.69 -2.30
N ALA A 15 2.73 -4.78 -3.06
CA ALA A 15 2.05 -5.99 -2.57
C ALA A 15 2.73 -6.56 -1.33
N LEU A 16 4.06 -6.64 -1.35
CA LEU A 16 4.85 -7.10 -0.20
C LEU A 16 4.73 -6.12 0.98
N TYR A 17 4.76 -4.82 0.72
CA TYR A 17 4.57 -3.80 1.75
C TYR A 17 3.22 -3.93 2.45
N LEU A 18 2.13 -4.05 1.69
CA LEU A 18 0.79 -4.23 2.22
C LEU A 18 0.65 -5.55 3.02
N TYR A 19 1.31 -6.61 2.55
CA TYR A 19 1.19 -7.93 3.19
C TYR A 19 2.00 -8.04 4.49
N PHE A 20 3.16 -7.38 4.59
CA PHE A 20 4.10 -7.58 5.71
C PHE A 20 4.40 -6.34 6.55
N LEU A 21 4.43 -5.14 5.96
CA LEU A 21 5.08 -3.97 6.57
C LEU A 21 4.11 -2.93 7.18
N LEU A 22 2.78 -3.07 6.98
CA LEU A 22 1.81 -2.14 7.58
C LEU A 22 1.94 -2.04 9.11
N PRO A 23 2.02 -3.14 9.88
CA PRO A 23 2.16 -3.06 11.34
C PRO A 23 3.48 -2.41 11.77
N VAL A 24 4.58 -2.72 11.08
CA VAL A 24 5.90 -2.14 11.34
C VAL A 24 5.87 -0.63 11.09
N THR A 25 5.19 -0.20 10.02
CA THR A 25 5.02 1.24 9.74
C THR A 25 4.22 1.90 10.87
N ALA A 26 3.17 1.25 11.39
CA ALA A 26 2.43 1.79 12.52
C ALA A 26 3.33 1.99 13.74
N GLU A 27 4.15 1.01 14.09
CA GLU A 27 5.10 1.09 15.21
C GLU A 27 6.09 2.26 15.04
N MET A 28 6.65 2.45 13.85
CA MET A 28 7.52 3.60 13.57
C MET A 28 6.80 4.94 13.76
N PHE A 29 5.55 5.06 13.33
CA PHE A 29 4.75 6.28 13.55
C PHE A 29 4.43 6.48 15.04
N TYR A 30 4.20 5.39 15.79
CA TYR A 30 3.99 5.45 17.22
C TYR A 30 5.22 6.01 17.93
N GLU A 31 6.40 5.48 17.65
CA GLU A 31 7.67 5.98 18.20
C GLU A 31 7.91 7.44 17.80
N LEU A 32 7.71 7.78 16.53
CA LEU A 32 7.90 9.13 16.03
C LEU A 32 6.93 10.14 16.69
N TYR A 33 5.68 9.74 16.94
CA TYR A 33 4.74 10.56 17.71
C TYR A 33 5.23 10.80 19.13
N HIS A 34 5.77 9.79 19.82
CA HIS A 34 6.28 9.95 21.19
C HIS A 34 7.49 10.88 21.25
N LEU A 35 8.29 10.93 20.18
CA LEU A 35 9.44 11.83 20.08
C LEU A 35 9.05 13.28 19.72
N THR A 36 8.01 13.46 18.92
CA THR A 36 7.69 14.78 18.32
C THR A 36 6.45 15.45 18.91
N GLY A 37 5.51 14.68 19.46
CA GLY A 37 4.20 15.15 19.91
C GLY A 37 3.29 15.65 18.78
N VAL A 38 3.60 15.41 17.51
CA VAL A 38 2.83 15.94 16.38
C VAL A 38 1.59 15.09 16.11
N ASP A 39 0.40 15.66 16.31
CA ASP A 39 -0.88 14.94 16.18
C ASP A 39 -1.07 14.27 14.80
N ALA A 40 -0.63 14.91 13.72
CA ALA A 40 -0.71 14.33 12.38
C ALA A 40 -0.01 12.96 12.28
N ILE A 41 1.05 12.76 13.06
CA ILE A 41 1.80 11.49 13.13
C ILE A 41 1.00 10.45 13.90
N TYR A 42 0.29 10.85 14.95
CA TYR A 42 -0.62 9.96 15.68
C TYR A 42 -1.78 9.46 14.80
N TRP A 43 -2.33 10.33 13.95
CA TRP A 43 -3.31 9.93 12.93
C TRP A 43 -2.72 8.92 11.95
N GLY A 44 -1.48 9.12 11.52
CA GLY A 44 -0.73 8.16 10.72
C GLY A 44 -0.62 6.80 11.41
N TYR A 45 -0.12 6.77 12.64
CA TYR A 45 -0.07 5.55 13.48
C TYR A 45 -1.42 4.84 13.53
N SER A 46 -2.49 5.57 13.87
CA SER A 46 -3.84 5.03 14.01
C SER A 46 -4.33 4.40 12.71
N GLY A 47 -4.10 5.08 11.57
CA GLY A 47 -4.45 4.59 10.25
C GLY A 47 -3.68 3.31 9.87
N PHE A 48 -2.35 3.32 10.00
CA PHE A 48 -1.52 2.15 9.70
C PHE A 48 -1.80 0.97 10.62
N LYS A 49 -2.05 1.22 11.91
CA LYS A 49 -2.43 0.19 12.88
C LYS A 49 -3.75 -0.46 12.50
N ALA A 50 -4.78 0.34 12.20
CA ALA A 50 -6.07 -0.18 11.78
C ALA A 50 -5.96 -0.97 10.47
N ALA A 51 -5.28 -0.40 9.45
CA ALA A 51 -5.06 -1.07 8.18
C ALA A 51 -4.32 -2.40 8.35
N GLY A 52 -3.23 -2.41 9.12
CA GLY A 52 -2.45 -3.62 9.41
C GLY A 52 -3.25 -4.69 10.15
N TYR A 53 -4.08 -4.30 11.13
CA TYR A 53 -4.95 -5.22 11.86
C TYR A 53 -6.03 -5.81 10.94
N TYR A 54 -6.86 -4.96 10.32
CA TYR A 54 -8.00 -5.42 9.51
C TYR A 54 -7.56 -6.18 8.27
N LEU A 55 -6.53 -5.70 7.56
CA LEU A 55 -5.98 -6.44 6.43
C LEU A 55 -5.30 -7.73 6.90
N GLY A 56 -4.69 -7.74 8.09
CA GLY A 56 -4.00 -8.88 8.67
C GLY A 56 -4.93 -10.05 9.01
N VAL A 57 -6.12 -9.77 9.55
CA VAL A 57 -7.13 -10.78 9.91
C VAL A 57 -8.06 -11.16 8.75
N TYR A 58 -7.97 -10.45 7.62
CA TYR A 58 -8.86 -10.69 6.49
C TYR A 58 -8.49 -11.97 5.74
N GLU A 59 -9.45 -12.88 5.58
CA GLU A 59 -9.24 -14.18 4.92
C GLU A 59 -8.72 -14.04 3.49
N HIS A 60 -9.13 -13.00 2.78
CA HIS A 60 -8.73 -12.73 1.40
C HIS A 60 -7.60 -11.70 1.29
N ARG A 61 -6.81 -11.51 2.36
CA ARG A 61 -5.66 -10.58 2.39
C ARG A 61 -4.78 -10.67 1.14
N LEU A 62 -4.43 -11.89 0.74
CA LEU A 62 -3.59 -12.14 -0.42
C LEU A 62 -4.25 -11.64 -1.72
N LEU A 63 -5.54 -11.89 -1.90
CA LEU A 63 -6.29 -11.43 -3.07
C LEU A 63 -6.37 -9.90 -3.12
N VAL A 64 -6.55 -9.24 -1.98
CA VAL A 64 -6.54 -7.77 -1.90
C VAL A 64 -5.17 -7.20 -2.28
N CYS A 65 -4.08 -7.78 -1.77
CA CYS A 65 -2.73 -7.32 -2.12
C CYS A 65 -2.45 -7.50 -3.62
N LEU A 66 -2.87 -8.64 -4.20
CA LEU A 66 -2.74 -8.90 -5.62
C LEU A 66 -3.63 -8.01 -6.49
N SER A 67 -4.84 -7.68 -6.05
CA SER A 67 -5.75 -6.79 -6.80
C SER A 67 -5.20 -5.36 -6.86
N VAL A 68 -4.61 -4.87 -5.76
CA VAL A 68 -3.91 -3.58 -5.73
C VAL A 68 -2.69 -3.60 -6.66
N ALA A 69 -1.90 -4.68 -6.65
CA ALA A 69 -0.79 -4.83 -7.59
C ALA A 69 -1.26 -4.84 -9.05
N ALA A 70 -2.33 -5.58 -9.36
CA ALA A 70 -2.93 -5.61 -10.69
C ALA A 70 -3.43 -4.21 -11.12
N ALA A 71 -4.06 -3.46 -10.21
CA ALA A 71 -4.50 -2.09 -10.46
C ALA A 71 -3.33 -1.19 -10.89
N ILE A 72 -2.17 -1.28 -10.24
CA ILE A 72 -0.97 -0.51 -10.62
C ILE A 72 -0.49 -0.83 -12.04
N LEU A 73 -0.61 -2.07 -12.47
CA LEU A 73 -0.19 -2.49 -13.81
C LEU A 73 -1.21 -2.05 -14.88
N ILE A 74 -2.49 -2.13 -14.55
CA ILE A 74 -3.60 -1.98 -15.50
C ILE A 74 -4.03 -0.52 -15.67
N ILE A 75 -4.16 0.24 -14.57
CA ILE A 75 -4.67 1.63 -14.58
C ILE A 75 -3.88 2.53 -15.55
N PRO A 76 -2.53 2.60 -15.51
CA PRO A 76 -1.78 3.48 -16.41
C PRO A 76 -1.95 3.09 -17.88
N SER A 77 -2.21 1.81 -18.14
CA SER A 77 -2.44 1.29 -19.48
C SER A 77 -3.80 1.70 -20.02
N PHE A 78 -4.84 1.66 -19.16
CA PHE A 78 -6.17 2.17 -19.48
C PHE A 78 -6.17 3.68 -19.74
N PHE A 79 -5.49 4.49 -18.92
CA PHE A 79 -5.37 5.93 -19.15
C PHE A 79 -4.67 6.26 -20.48
N LYS A 80 -3.64 5.49 -20.85
CA LYS A 80 -2.97 5.65 -22.16
C LYS A 80 -3.89 5.28 -23.33
N LEU A 81 -4.75 4.29 -23.16
CA LEU A 81 -5.73 3.90 -24.16
C LEU A 81 -6.81 4.99 -24.33
N PHE A 82 -7.35 5.48 -23.20
CA PHE A 82 -8.38 6.52 -23.20
C PHE A 82 -7.87 7.86 -23.77
N ARG A 83 -6.60 8.21 -23.53
CA ARG A 83 -6.00 9.44 -24.09
C ARG A 83 -5.68 9.37 -25.59
N ARG A 84 -5.75 8.19 -26.21
CA ARG A 84 -5.47 7.98 -27.65
C ARG A 84 -6.73 7.87 -28.52
N SER A 85 -7.91 7.80 -27.91
CA SER A 85 -9.21 7.83 -28.59
C SER A 85 -9.77 9.24 -28.59
#